data_AF-G9KQA9-F1
#
_entry.id   AF-G9KQA9-F1
#
_cell.length_a   1.000
_cell.length_b   1.000
_cell.length_c   1.000
_cell.angle_alpha   90.00
_cell.angle_beta   90.00
_cell.angle_gamma   90.00
#
_symmetry.space_group_name_H-M   'P 1'
#
loop_
_entity.id
_entity.type
_entity.pdbx_description
1 polymer ?
#
loop_
_entity_poly.entity_id
_entity_poly.type
_entity_poly.pdbx_seq_one_letter_code
_entity_poly.pdbx_strand_id
1 'polypeptide(L)'
;YARRMVDGYMKLYHPNNAQLGMAVMRAGLTNWHAGNIEVGHGMICKAYAILLVTHGPSHPITKDLEAMRVQTEMELRMFRQNEFMYHKMREAALNNQPMQVMA
;
A
#
# COMPACT_ATOMS: atom_id res chain seq x y z
N TYR A 1 -11.25 9.42 6.00
CA TYR A 1 -12.24 9.33 4.90
C TYR A 1 -12.10 8.06 4.05
N ALA A 2 -10.91 7.73 3.54
CA ALA A 2 -10.69 6.54 2.70
C ALA A 2 -11.23 5.22 3.30
N ARG A 3 -11.06 5.00 4.61
CA ARG A 3 -11.60 3.82 5.31
C ARG A 3 -13.13 3.68 5.18
N ARG A 4 -13.88 4.76 5.43
CA ARG A 4 -15.35 4.75 5.35
C ARG A 4 -15.86 4.40 3.95
N MET A 5 -15.16 4.86 2.91
CA MET A 5 -15.47 4.51 1.52
C MET A 5 -15.29 3.01 1.29
N VAL A 6 -14.15 2.46 1.69
CA VAL A 6 -13.88 1.01 1.54
C VAL A 6 -14.89 0.18 2.31
N ASP A 7 -15.25 0.57 3.53
CA ASP A 7 -16.25 -0.12 4.34
C ASP A 7 -17.63 -0.15 3.64
N GLY A 8 -17.99 0.93 2.94
CA GLY A 8 -19.20 0.98 2.10
C GLY A 8 -19.11 0.01 0.93
N TYR A 9 -17.99 -0.03 0.21
CA TYR A 9 -17.78 -0.95 -0.91
C TYR A 9 -17.82 -2.41 -0.47
N MET A 10 -17.24 -2.76 0.69
CA MET A 10 -17.28 -4.14 1.21
C MET A 10 -18.70 -4.61 1.52
N LYS A 11 -19.65 -3.71 1.81
CA LYS A 11 -21.05 -4.05 2.05
C LYS A 11 -21.85 -4.25 0.75
N LEU A 12 -21.46 -3.57 -0.32
CA LEU A 12 -22.22 -3.52 -1.57
C LEU A 12 -21.74 -4.52 -2.61
N TYR A 13 -20.42 -4.75 -2.68
CA TYR A 13 -19.82 -5.55 -3.73
C TYR A 13 -19.42 -6.94 -3.24
N HIS A 14 -19.52 -7.91 -4.15
CA HIS A 14 -18.92 -9.22 -3.98
C HIS A 14 -17.41 -9.09 -3.62
N PRO A 15 -16.85 -9.95 -2.75
CA PRO A 15 -15.43 -9.85 -2.34
C PRO A 15 -14.42 -9.83 -3.51
N ASN A 16 -14.72 -10.53 -4.61
CA ASN A 16 -13.92 -10.54 -5.84
C ASN A 16 -14.48 -9.58 -6.90
N ASN A 17 -14.81 -8.36 -6.52
CA ASN A 17 -15.26 -7.34 -7.44
C ASN A 17 -14.11 -6.37 -7.78
N ALA A 18 -13.92 -6.10 -9.08
CA ALA A 18 -12.86 -5.21 -9.55
C ALA A 18 -12.96 -3.80 -8.95
N GLN A 19 -14.16 -3.22 -8.83
CA GLN A 19 -14.34 -1.87 -8.27
C GLN A 19 -13.99 -1.83 -6.78
N LEU A 20 -14.29 -2.89 -6.03
CA LEU A 20 -13.82 -3.05 -4.64
C LEU A 20 -12.29 -3.12 -4.60
N GLY A 21 -11.66 -3.93 -5.45
CA GLY A 21 -10.19 -4.02 -5.55
C GLY A 21 -9.53 -2.66 -5.80
N MET A 22 -10.08 -1.90 -6.75
CA MET A 22 -9.62 -0.55 -7.07
C MET A 22 -9.82 0.46 -5.93
N ALA A 23 -10.95 0.39 -5.23
CA ALA A 23 -11.22 1.26 -4.08
C ALA A 23 -10.27 0.97 -2.91
N VAL A 24 -10.04 -0.32 -2.61
CA VAL A 24 -9.08 -0.76 -1.59
C VAL A 24 -7.66 -0.35 -1.97
N MET A 25 -7.27 -0.49 -3.24
CA MET A 25 -5.97 -0.05 -3.74
C MET A 25 -5.73 1.43 -3.46
N ARG A 26 -6.66 2.31 -3.90
CA ARG A 26 -6.55 3.75 -3.68
C ARG A 26 -6.50 4.13 -2.20
N ALA A 27 -7.26 3.45 -1.35
CA ALA A 27 -7.20 3.66 0.10
C ALA A 27 -5.85 3.22 0.69
N GLY A 28 -5.27 2.13 0.19
CA GLY A 28 -3.94 1.65 0.58
C GLY A 28 -2.84 2.63 0.21
N LEU A 29 -2.81 3.11 -1.04
CA LEU A 29 -1.86 4.13 -1.48
C LEU A 29 -1.98 5.41 -0.64
N THR A 30 -3.21 5.85 -0.37
CA THR A 30 -3.45 7.06 0.45
C THR A 30 -2.86 6.91 1.85
N ASN A 31 -3.06 5.76 2.51
CA ASN A 31 -2.50 5.50 3.83
C ASN A 31 -0.97 5.38 3.79
N TRP A 32 -0.43 4.69 2.79
CA TRP A 32 1.01 4.56 2.62
C TRP A 32 1.67 5.92 2.40
N HIS A 33 1.15 6.77 1.52
CA HIS A 33 1.69 8.12 1.31
C HIS A 33 1.58 9.01 2.55
N ALA A 34 0.52 8.84 3.35
CA ALA A 34 0.36 9.52 4.64
C ALA A 34 1.28 8.98 5.77
N GLY A 35 2.11 7.96 5.51
CA GLY A 35 3.00 7.37 6.51
C GLY A 35 2.36 6.30 7.39
N ASN A 36 1.07 5.97 7.18
CA ASN A 36 0.38 4.88 7.89
C ASN A 36 0.75 3.53 7.27
N ILE A 37 2.03 3.15 7.34
CA ILE A 37 2.60 2.04 6.55
C ILE A 37 1.91 0.70 6.80
N GLU A 38 1.58 0.36 8.04
CA GLU A 38 0.91 -0.92 8.35
C GLU A 38 -0.48 -1.01 7.69
N VAL A 39 -1.27 0.06 7.81
CA VAL A 39 -2.60 0.15 7.22
C VAL A 39 -2.50 0.16 5.69
N GLY A 40 -1.57 0.94 5.15
CA GLY A 40 -1.33 1.05 3.71
C GLY A 40 -0.96 -0.30 3.08
N HIS A 41 0.02 -0.99 3.67
CA HIS A 41 0.47 -2.31 3.22
C HIS A 41 -0.66 -3.34 3.27
N GLY A 42 -1.40 -3.42 4.38
CA GLY A 42 -2.52 -4.36 4.51
C GLY A 42 -3.60 -4.16 3.45
N MET A 43 -3.93 -2.90 3.14
CA MET A 43 -4.87 -2.57 2.06
C MET A 43 -4.31 -2.91 0.67
N ILE A 44 -3.03 -2.61 0.40
CA ILE A 44 -2.37 -2.96 -0.87
C ILE A 44 -2.36 -4.48 -1.09
N CYS A 45 -2.05 -5.26 -0.06
CA CYS A 45 -2.13 -6.74 -0.11
C CYS A 45 -3.55 -7.23 -0.42
N LYS A 46 -4.57 -6.66 0.25
CA LYS A 46 -5.97 -7.00 -0.03
C LYS A 46 -6.39 -6.64 -1.45
N ALA A 47 -5.98 -5.47 -1.94
CA ALA A 47 -6.26 -5.05 -3.31
C ALA A 47 -5.58 -5.98 -4.32
N TYR A 48 -4.33 -6.38 -4.08
CA TYR A 48 -3.59 -7.30 -4.94
C TYR A 48 -4.30 -8.64 -5.07
N ALA A 49 -4.78 -9.21 -3.95
CA ALA A 49 -5.55 -10.46 -3.99
C ALA A 49 -6.83 -10.35 -4.86
N ILE A 50 -7.58 -9.25 -4.73
CA ILE A 50 -8.81 -9.04 -5.53
C ILE A 50 -8.48 -8.83 -7.01
N LEU A 51 -7.48 -8.01 -7.32
CA LEU A 51 -7.11 -7.68 -8.69
C LEU A 51 -6.43 -8.86 -9.41
N LEU A 52 -5.68 -9.68 -8.68
CA LEU A 52 -5.13 -10.94 -9.21
C LEU A 52 -6.25 -11.89 -9.68
N VAL A 53 -7.34 -12.01 -8.92
CA VAL A 53 -8.50 -12.85 -9.32
C VAL A 53 -9.27 -12.24 -10.48
N THR A 54 -9.47 -10.92 -10.48
CA THR A 54 -10.36 -10.25 -11.45
C THR A 54 -9.70 -9.89 -12.77
N HIS A 55 -8.40 -9.58 -12.78
CA HIS A 55 -7.65 -9.16 -13.96
C HIS A 55 -6.56 -10.16 -14.37
N GLY A 56 -6.10 -11.01 -13.45
CA GLY A 56 -5.01 -11.95 -13.69
C GLY A 56 -3.61 -11.34 -13.50
N PRO A 57 -2.56 -12.18 -13.45
CA PRO A 57 -1.19 -11.76 -13.16
C PRO A 57 -0.50 -11.02 -14.31
N SER A 58 -0.97 -11.20 -15.56
CA SER A 58 -0.38 -10.54 -16.73
C SER A 58 -0.88 -9.11 -16.92
N HIS A 59 -2.00 -8.75 -16.29
CA HIS A 59 -2.62 -7.43 -16.45
C HIS A 59 -1.73 -6.33 -15.85
N PRO A 60 -1.52 -5.19 -16.54
CA PRO A 60 -0.61 -4.13 -16.09
C PRO A 60 -0.88 -3.67 -14.65
N ILE A 61 -2.14 -3.44 -14.30
CA ILE A 61 -2.49 -3.00 -12.94
C ILE A 61 -2.08 -3.99 -11.84
N THR A 62 -2.12 -5.28 -12.13
CA THR A 62 -1.75 -6.32 -11.16
C THR A 62 -0.25 -6.31 -10.94
N LYS A 63 0.53 -6.10 -12.01
CA LYS A 63 2.00 -5.97 -11.94
C LYS A 63 2.43 -4.72 -11.20
N ASP A 64 1.81 -3.57 -11.50
CA ASP A 64 2.10 -2.32 -10.81
C ASP A 64 1.79 -2.46 -9.31
N LEU A 65 0.67 -3.11 -8.98
CA LEU A 65 0.29 -3.35 -7.59
C LEU A 65 1.18 -4.37 -6.89
N GLU A 66 1.71 -5.37 -7.60
CA GLU A 66 2.72 -6.28 -7.06
C GLU A 66 4.00 -5.53 -6.68
N ALA A 67 4.49 -4.64 -7.55
CA ALA A 67 5.65 -3.81 -7.25
C ALA A 67 5.42 -2.94 -6.01
N MET A 68 4.25 -2.28 -5.91
CA MET A 68 3.86 -1.50 -4.73
C MET A 68 3.75 -2.37 -3.46
N ARG A 69 3.25 -3.60 -3.58
CA ARG A 69 3.17 -4.55 -2.46
C ARG A 69 4.56 -4.90 -1.93
N VAL A 70 5.51 -5.18 -2.83
CA VAL A 70 6.90 -5.49 -2.46
C VAL A 70 7.57 -4.29 -1.82
N GLN A 71 7.37 -3.09 -2.36
CA GLN A 71 7.92 -1.86 -1.79
C GLN A 71 7.39 -1.59 -0.37
N THR A 72 6.07 -1.68 -0.17
CA THR A 72 5.47 -1.45 1.16
C THR A 72 5.81 -2.53 2.17
N GLU A 73 6.04 -3.77 1.75
CA GLU A 73 6.55 -4.84 2.60
C GLU A 73 7.96 -4.51 3.12
N MET A 74 8.86 -4.02 2.26
CA MET A 74 10.21 -3.60 2.67
C MET A 74 10.15 -2.44 3.66
N GLU A 75 9.33 -1.42 3.38
CA GLU A 75 9.11 -0.30 4.30
C GLU A 75 8.54 -0.74 5.64
N LEU A 76 7.55 -1.65 5.65
CA LEU A 76 6.97 -2.17 6.88
C LEU A 76 8.00 -2.93 7.74
N ARG A 77 8.90 -3.68 7.11
CA ARG A 77 10.00 -4.36 7.82
C ARG A 77 10.95 -3.36 8.47
N MET A 78 11.34 -2.31 7.74
CA MET A 78 12.20 -1.25 8.28
C MET A 78 11.51 -0.52 9.44
N PHE A 79 10.24 -0.16 9.27
CA PHE A 79 9.43 0.47 10.32
C PHE A 79 9.37 -0.37 11.59
N ARG A 80 9.16 -1.68 11.48
CA ARG A 80 9.11 -2.60 12.62
C ARG A 80 10.46 -2.81 13.30
N GLN A 81 11.56 -2.72 12.55
CA GLN A 81 12.90 -2.83 13.11
C GLN A 81 13.33 -1.56 13.84
N ASN A 82 13.06 -0.40 13.24
CA ASN A 82 13.42 0.89 13.82
C ASN A 82 12.51 1.99 13.25
N GLU A 83 11.43 2.28 13.97
CA GLU A 83 10.44 3.29 13.60
C GLU A 83 11.07 4.69 13.41
N PHE A 84 11.96 5.10 14.31
CA PHE A 84 12.64 6.39 14.20
C PHE A 84 13.48 6.50 12.92
N MET A 85 14.27 5.47 12.61
CA MET A 85 15.09 5.46 11.41
C MET A 85 14.22 5.44 10.14
N TYR A 86 13.11 4.69 10.14
CA TYR A 86 12.16 4.69 9.02
C TYR A 86 11.63 6.10 8.74
N HIS A 87 11.15 6.83 9.76
CA HIS A 87 10.64 8.18 9.57
C HIS A 87 11.71 9.12 9.04
N LYS A 88 12.94 9.05 9.58
CA LYS A 88 14.07 9.85 9.10
C LYS A 88 14.43 9.55 7.64
N MET A 89 14.48 8.27 7.25
CA MET A 89 14.73 7.87 5.86
C MET A 89 13.63 8.36 4.93
N ARG A 90 12.37 8.24 5.36
CA ARG A 90 11.20 8.67 4.59
C ARG A 90 11.21 10.18 4.36
N GLU A 91 11.47 10.97 5.40
CA GLU A 91 11.59 12.43 5.28
C GLU A 91 12.74 12.82 4.35
N ALA A 92 13.90 12.17 4.47
CA ALA A 92 15.02 12.42 3.57
C ALA A 92 14.65 12.12 2.11
N ALA A 93 13.97 10.99 1.84
CA ALA A 93 13.51 10.62 0.51
C ALA A 93 12.48 11.61 -0.06
N LEU A 94 11.53 12.08 0.76
CA LEU A 94 10.52 13.06 0.34
C LEU A 94 11.12 14.44 0.04
N ASN A 95 12.21 14.79 0.71
CA ASN A 95 12.91 16.06 0.53
C ASN A 95 14.09 15.98 -0.46
N ASN A 96 14.27 14.86 -1.17
CA ASN A 96 15.43 14.60 -2.04
C ASN A 96 16.78 14.83 -1.35
N GLN A 97 16.88 14.51 -0.06
CA GLN A 97 18.12 14.62 0.71
C GLN A 97 18.92 13.32 0.64
N PRO A 98 20.27 13.40 0.58
CA PRO A 98 21.10 12.21 0.65
C PRO A 98 20.91 11.53 2.00
N MET A 99 20.66 10.22 1.97
CA MET A 99 20.41 9.43 3.16
C MET A 99 21.72 9.28 3.96
N GLN A 100 21.87 10.04 5.04
CA GLN A 100 22.94 9.82 6.00
C GLN A 100 22.56 8.64 6.89
N VAL A 101 22.95 7.44 6.46
CA VAL A 101 22.96 6.27 7.34
C VAL A 101 24.08 6.52 8.35
N MET A 102 23.72 6.92 9.57
CA MET A 102 24.71 7.02 10.64
C MET A 102 25.18 5.59 10.95
N ALA A 103 26.44 5.31 10.63
CA ALA A 103 27.14 4.08 11.00
C ALA A 103 27.54 4.12 12.48
#